data_AF-A0A1R4IUH8-F1
#
_entry.id   AF-A0A1R4IUH8-F1
#
_cell.length_a   1.000
_cell.length_b   1.000
_cell.length_c   1.000
_cell.angle_alpha   90.00
_cell.angle_beta   90.00
_cell.angle_gamma   90.00
#
_symmetry.space_group_name_H-M   'P 1'
#
loop_
_entity.id
_entity.type
_entity.pdbx_description
1 polymer ?
#
loop_
_entity_poly.entity_id
_entity_poly.type
_entity_poly.pdbx_seq_one_letter_code
_entity_poly.pdbx_strand_id
1 'polypeptide(L)'
;MTATVRIAQLYPATLGFTGDRGNVRALRVRLEHAGATVEFFPVAIGDELPDGLDIIIIGNGPLSAIRSVHTDLLARGDSIRAFAASGGALLAIGAGAELLSRGITTLDGELIEGLGVFDLDVVRTRDRKVGYIVVDTSVGTVLGFEDHASEWTFSDPTLGFGRVVSGRGSFAVSATAGETARGELVRAGNAFASNVQGPLLPLNPNLVREILTAVLARRELVLDLDRNVESLDSHAAGARATIEALVHGKGFNTIQL
;
A
#
# COMPACT_ATOMS: atom_id res chain seq x y z
N MET A 1 -30.63 -6.90 -6.43
CA MET A 1 -30.06 -5.96 -5.44
C MET A 1 -28.67 -5.60 -5.92
N THR A 2 -28.27 -4.32 -5.90
CA THR A 2 -26.88 -3.92 -6.20
C THR A 2 -25.95 -4.46 -5.12
N ALA A 3 -24.79 -4.96 -5.50
CA ALA A 3 -23.79 -5.45 -4.54
C ALA A 3 -23.26 -4.28 -3.69
N THR A 4 -23.16 -4.45 -2.37
CA THR A 4 -22.56 -3.46 -1.48
C THR A 4 -21.16 -3.90 -1.09
N VAL A 5 -20.17 -3.01 -1.23
CA VAL A 5 -18.78 -3.21 -0.79
C VAL A 5 -18.44 -2.21 0.31
N ARG A 6 -17.85 -2.68 1.40
CA ARG A 6 -17.53 -1.86 2.58
C ARG A 6 -16.02 -1.61 2.70
N ILE A 7 -15.64 -0.34 2.73
CA ILE A 7 -14.24 0.10 2.80
C ILE A 7 -14.00 0.90 4.08
N ALA A 8 -13.06 0.47 4.90
CA ALA A 8 -12.55 1.28 6.01
C ALA A 8 -11.21 1.91 5.66
N GLN A 9 -11.05 3.20 5.99
CA GLN A 9 -9.73 3.83 6.07
C GLN A 9 -9.42 4.11 7.54
N LEU A 10 -8.37 3.50 8.07
CA LEU A 10 -7.95 3.71 9.45
C LEU A 10 -7.11 4.99 9.57
N TYR A 11 -7.43 5.78 10.59
CA TYR A 11 -6.75 7.00 11.00
C TYR A 11 -6.53 8.03 9.89
N PRO A 12 -7.53 8.36 9.04
CA PRO A 12 -7.32 9.20 7.85
C PRO A 12 -6.87 10.64 8.15
N ALA A 13 -7.06 11.13 9.38
CA ALA A 13 -6.56 12.44 9.81
C ALA A 13 -5.08 12.41 10.22
N THR A 14 -4.59 11.25 10.67
CA THR A 14 -3.25 11.07 11.24
C THR A 14 -2.30 10.32 10.30
N LEU A 15 -2.84 9.40 9.51
CA LEU A 15 -2.17 8.55 8.53
C LEU A 15 -2.80 8.76 7.15
N GLY A 16 -2.82 10.00 6.68
CA GLY A 16 -3.35 10.38 5.36
C GLY A 16 -2.50 11.42 4.63
N PHE A 17 -1.22 11.55 4.98
CA PHE A 17 -0.36 12.68 4.59
C PHE A 17 0.01 12.69 3.10
N THR A 18 -0.02 11.53 2.42
CA THR A 18 0.53 11.37 1.06
C THR A 18 -0.55 11.14 0.00
N GLY A 19 -1.70 11.78 0.22
CA GLY A 19 -2.83 11.69 -0.68
C GLY A 19 -3.57 10.35 -0.60
N ASP A 20 -3.46 9.61 0.51
CA ASP A 20 -4.02 8.26 0.66
C ASP A 20 -5.55 8.19 0.52
N ARG A 21 -6.24 9.32 0.71
CA ARG A 21 -7.66 9.45 0.34
C ARG A 21 -7.91 9.19 -1.15
N GLY A 22 -6.92 9.45 -2.00
CA GLY A 22 -6.93 9.09 -3.42
C GLY A 22 -6.89 7.58 -3.66
N ASN A 23 -6.24 6.80 -2.78
CA ASN A 23 -6.27 5.34 -2.86
C ASN A 23 -7.70 4.82 -2.63
N VAL A 24 -8.34 5.30 -1.56
CA VAL A 24 -9.76 5.00 -1.27
C VAL A 24 -10.62 5.38 -2.47
N ARG A 25 -10.44 6.59 -3.02
CA ARG A 25 -11.24 7.08 -4.14
C ARG A 25 -11.08 6.22 -5.40
N ALA A 26 -9.88 5.76 -5.72
CA ALA A 26 -9.64 4.90 -6.88
C ALA A 26 -10.47 3.60 -6.81
N LEU A 27 -10.50 2.96 -5.64
CA LEU A 27 -11.28 1.74 -5.42
C LEU A 27 -12.79 2.02 -5.49
N ARG A 28 -13.24 3.08 -4.81
CA ARG A 28 -14.66 3.47 -4.78
C ARG A 28 -15.20 3.75 -6.17
N VAL A 29 -14.53 4.61 -6.94
CA VAL A 29 -14.99 5.01 -8.27
C VAL A 29 -15.06 3.79 -9.20
N ARG A 30 -14.08 2.90 -9.18
CA ARG A 30 -14.08 1.71 -10.04
C ARG A 30 -15.20 0.72 -9.65
N LEU A 31 -15.48 0.54 -8.35
CA LEU A 31 -16.62 -0.25 -7.88
C LEU A 31 -17.97 0.38 -8.24
N GLU A 32 -18.11 1.69 -8.05
CA GLU A 32 -19.32 2.45 -8.38
C GLU A 32 -19.60 2.38 -9.90
N HIS A 33 -18.58 2.53 -10.74
CA HIS A 33 -18.69 2.37 -12.19
C HIS A 33 -19.11 0.96 -12.59
N ALA A 34 -18.63 -0.08 -11.87
CA ALA A 34 -19.04 -1.46 -12.06
C ALA A 34 -20.48 -1.77 -11.58
N GLY A 35 -21.15 -0.80 -10.94
CA GLY A 35 -22.53 -0.90 -10.47
C GLY A 35 -22.70 -1.35 -9.02
N ALA A 36 -21.63 -1.31 -8.21
CA ALA A 36 -21.72 -1.57 -6.78
C ALA A 36 -22.07 -0.30 -5.98
N THR A 37 -22.77 -0.48 -4.87
CA THR A 37 -22.86 0.53 -3.81
C THR A 37 -21.61 0.43 -2.95
N VAL A 38 -20.97 1.56 -2.62
CA VAL A 38 -19.80 1.55 -1.74
C VAL A 38 -20.10 2.29 -0.43
N GLU A 39 -19.96 1.58 0.68
CA GLU A 39 -20.00 2.16 2.02
C GLU A 39 -18.57 2.48 2.48
N PHE A 40 -18.33 3.73 2.85
CA PHE A 40 -17.02 4.20 3.25
C PHE A 40 -17.02 4.63 4.73
N PHE A 41 -16.06 4.08 5.47
CA PHE A 41 -15.90 4.31 6.90
C PHE A 41 -14.52 4.91 7.21
N PRO A 42 -14.42 6.23 7.43
CA PRO A 42 -13.22 6.81 8.03
C PRO A 42 -13.22 6.49 9.54
N VAL A 43 -12.25 5.69 10.00
CA VAL A 43 -12.17 5.24 11.40
C VAL A 43 -11.08 6.04 12.12
N ALA A 44 -11.46 6.84 13.11
CA ALA A 44 -10.52 7.61 13.95
C ALA A 44 -10.09 6.80 15.19
N ILE A 45 -9.18 7.38 15.97
CA ILE A 45 -8.78 6.85 17.28
C ILE A 45 -10.04 6.80 18.17
N GLY A 46 -10.29 5.65 18.79
CA GLY A 46 -11.43 5.42 19.68
C GLY A 46 -12.75 5.02 19.00
N ASP A 47 -12.87 5.15 17.67
CA ASP A 47 -14.09 4.73 16.94
C ASP A 47 -14.21 3.20 16.91
N GLU A 48 -15.38 2.62 16.72
CA GLU A 48 -15.47 1.16 16.51
C GLU A 48 -15.08 0.78 15.07
N LEU A 49 -14.46 -0.39 14.89
CA LEU A 49 -14.21 -0.93 13.54
C LEU A 49 -15.51 -1.57 13.04
N PRO A 50 -16.08 -1.13 11.91
CA PRO A 50 -17.32 -1.70 11.41
C PRO A 50 -17.19 -3.20 11.08
N ASP A 51 -18.27 -3.95 11.28
CA ASP A 51 -18.33 -5.35 10.88
C ASP A 51 -18.46 -5.51 9.36
N GLY A 52 -18.14 -6.71 8.85
CA GLY A 52 -18.40 -7.08 7.46
C GLY A 52 -17.62 -6.24 6.44
N LEU A 53 -16.45 -5.73 6.81
CA LEU A 53 -15.56 -5.02 5.90
C LEU A 53 -15.07 -5.94 4.78
N ASP A 54 -14.88 -5.34 3.61
CA ASP A 54 -14.27 -5.98 2.45
C ASP A 54 -12.84 -5.49 2.24
N ILE A 55 -12.60 -4.20 2.50
CA ILE A 55 -11.31 -3.54 2.32
C ILE A 55 -10.94 -2.74 3.57
N ILE A 56 -9.69 -2.87 4.04
CA ILE A 56 -9.06 -1.98 5.02
C ILE A 56 -7.87 -1.26 4.37
N ILE A 57 -7.78 0.06 4.57
CA ILE A 57 -6.66 0.88 4.13
C ILE A 57 -6.03 1.61 5.30
N ILE A 58 -4.71 1.57 5.40
CA ILE A 58 -3.92 2.35 6.37
C ILE A 58 -2.89 3.16 5.59
N GLY A 59 -2.96 4.48 5.67
CA GLY A 59 -2.09 5.38 4.91
C GLY A 59 -0.76 5.67 5.60
N ASN A 60 -0.07 6.69 5.10
CA ASN A 60 1.23 7.11 5.58
C ASN A 60 1.16 8.32 6.52
N GLY A 61 2.18 8.46 7.37
CA GLY A 61 2.38 9.60 8.25
C GLY A 61 3.77 9.60 8.90
N PRO A 62 4.12 10.69 9.60
CA PRO A 62 5.40 10.78 10.32
C PRO A 62 5.47 9.81 11.51
N LEU A 63 6.66 9.68 12.13
CA LEU A 63 6.82 8.86 13.34
C LEU A 63 5.87 9.28 14.48
N SER A 64 5.62 10.58 14.61
CA SER A 64 4.67 11.11 15.60
C SER A 64 3.25 10.61 15.35
N ALA A 65 2.85 10.43 14.09
CA ALA A 65 1.56 9.87 13.74
C ALA A 65 1.47 8.39 14.13
N ILE A 66 2.50 7.59 13.82
CA ILE A 66 2.63 6.19 14.28
C ILE A 66 2.42 6.12 15.80
N ARG A 67 3.21 6.89 16.56
CA ARG A 67 3.12 6.90 18.03
C ARG A 67 1.73 7.29 18.53
N SER A 68 1.06 8.24 17.87
CA SER A 68 -0.26 8.71 18.31
C SER A 68 -1.39 7.69 18.12
N VAL A 69 -1.30 6.82 17.10
CA VAL A 69 -2.34 5.81 16.83
C VAL A 69 -2.00 4.43 17.43
N HIS A 70 -0.76 4.24 17.89
CA HIS A 70 -0.18 2.94 18.23
C HIS A 70 -1.02 2.15 19.24
N THR A 71 -1.35 2.75 20.39
CA THR A 71 -2.15 2.08 21.44
C THR A 71 -3.52 1.64 20.93
N ASP A 72 -4.20 2.48 20.16
CA ASP A 72 -5.52 2.18 19.61
C ASP A 72 -5.45 1.11 18.51
N LEU A 73 -4.38 1.12 17.70
CA LEU A 73 -4.14 0.09 16.69
C LEU A 73 -3.88 -1.28 17.36
N LEU A 74 -3.04 -1.33 18.39
CA LEU A 74 -2.76 -2.58 19.13
C LEU A 74 -4.04 -3.18 19.72
N ALA A 75 -4.94 -2.35 20.26
CA ALA A 75 -6.23 -2.79 20.79
C ALA A 75 -7.13 -3.45 19.72
N ARG A 76 -6.91 -3.16 18.43
CA ARG A 76 -7.64 -3.75 17.28
C ARG A 76 -6.87 -4.87 16.58
N GLY A 77 -5.70 -5.25 17.11
CA GLY A 77 -4.76 -6.14 16.44
C GLY A 77 -5.37 -7.49 16.07
N ASP A 78 -6.13 -8.10 16.97
CA ASP A 78 -6.80 -9.38 16.71
C ASP A 78 -7.82 -9.28 15.57
N SER A 79 -8.63 -8.22 15.56
CA SER A 79 -9.63 -7.99 14.51
C SER A 79 -8.98 -7.76 13.14
N ILE A 80 -7.89 -6.99 13.08
CA ILE A 80 -7.17 -6.72 11.82
C ILE A 80 -6.47 -8.00 11.31
N ARG A 81 -5.82 -8.76 12.20
CA ARG A 81 -5.22 -10.06 11.83
C ARG A 81 -6.27 -11.05 11.36
N ALA A 82 -7.40 -11.16 12.05
CA ALA A 82 -8.52 -12.02 11.65
C ALA A 82 -9.12 -11.59 10.31
N PHE A 83 -9.27 -10.28 10.07
CA PHE A 83 -9.71 -9.76 8.78
C PHE A 83 -8.78 -10.20 7.64
N ALA A 84 -7.46 -10.00 7.78
CA ALA A 84 -6.48 -10.40 6.78
C ALA A 84 -6.47 -11.93 6.57
N ALA A 85 -6.49 -12.72 7.65
CA ALA A 85 -6.52 -14.18 7.60
C ALA A 85 -7.80 -14.73 6.96
N SER A 86 -8.92 -14.01 7.05
CA SER A 86 -10.19 -14.35 6.38
C SER A 86 -10.24 -13.97 4.90
N GLY A 87 -9.11 -13.56 4.32
CA GLY A 87 -8.99 -13.14 2.92
C GLY A 87 -9.46 -11.70 2.66
N GLY A 88 -9.69 -10.89 3.70
CA GLY A 88 -10.01 -9.48 3.55
C GLY A 88 -8.91 -8.74 2.79
N ALA A 89 -9.30 -7.81 1.91
CA ALA A 89 -8.34 -7.04 1.14
C ALA A 89 -7.75 -5.92 2.01
N LEU A 90 -6.43 -5.87 2.14
CA LEU A 90 -5.77 -4.88 2.97
C LEU A 90 -4.71 -4.13 2.15
N LEU A 91 -4.67 -2.81 2.29
CA LEU A 91 -3.62 -1.98 1.70
C LEU A 91 -2.99 -1.08 2.76
N ALA A 92 -1.68 -1.18 2.93
CA ALA A 92 -0.93 -0.39 3.89
C ALA A 92 0.20 0.38 3.22
N ILE A 93 0.28 1.69 3.46
CA ILE A 93 1.24 2.58 2.80
C ILE A 93 2.16 3.23 3.83
N GLY A 94 3.47 3.19 3.60
CA GLY A 94 4.47 3.83 4.46
C GLY A 94 4.30 3.43 5.93
N ALA A 95 4.04 4.40 6.80
CA ALA A 95 3.77 4.19 8.23
C ALA A 95 2.69 3.13 8.52
N GLY A 96 1.66 3.01 7.68
CA GLY A 96 0.68 1.94 7.81
C GLY A 96 1.31 0.57 7.59
N ALA A 97 2.20 0.42 6.61
CA ALA A 97 2.94 -0.82 6.38
C ALA A 97 3.87 -1.14 7.54
N GLU A 98 4.56 -0.12 8.08
CA GLU A 98 5.43 -0.26 9.25
C GLU A 98 4.65 -0.74 10.49
N LEU A 99 3.46 -0.18 10.73
CA LEU A 99 2.57 -0.58 11.84
C LEU A 99 2.02 -2.01 11.70
N LEU A 100 1.91 -2.52 10.48
CA LEU A 100 1.43 -3.89 10.20
C LEU A 100 2.55 -4.93 10.11
N SER A 101 3.81 -4.50 10.22
CA SER A 101 4.98 -5.36 10.35
C SER A 101 5.03 -6.01 11.75
N ARG A 102 6.03 -6.86 12.04
CA ARG A 102 6.31 -7.34 13.40
C ARG A 102 6.76 -6.23 14.34
N GLY A 103 7.42 -5.20 13.82
CA GLY A 103 7.87 -4.08 14.61
C GLY A 103 8.79 -3.14 13.86
N ILE A 104 8.97 -1.96 14.45
CA ILE A 104 9.74 -0.86 13.90
C ILE A 104 10.88 -0.56 14.87
N THR A 105 12.11 -0.74 14.41
CA THR A 105 13.28 -0.22 15.13
C THR A 105 13.53 1.20 14.68
N THR A 106 13.46 2.16 15.61
CA THR A 106 13.69 3.58 15.32
C THR A 106 15.19 3.89 15.19
N LEU A 107 15.51 5.12 14.78
CA LEU A 107 16.89 5.61 14.69
C LEU A 107 17.65 5.63 16.03
N ASP A 108 16.93 5.77 17.14
CA ASP A 108 17.44 5.76 18.52
C ASP A 108 17.42 4.36 19.16
N GLY A 109 17.01 3.32 18.41
CA GLY A 109 17.00 1.94 18.88
C GLY A 109 15.77 1.56 19.71
N GLU A 110 14.76 2.44 19.80
CA GLU A 110 13.45 2.09 20.34
C GLU A 110 12.79 1.06 19.43
N LEU A 111 12.19 0.03 20.03
CA LEU A 111 11.35 -0.93 19.33
C LEU A 111 9.88 -0.55 19.54
N ILE A 112 9.21 -0.19 18.45
CA ILE A 112 7.76 0.00 18.42
C ILE A 112 7.14 -1.30 17.92
N GLU A 113 6.31 -1.93 18.76
CA GLU A 113 5.60 -3.16 18.41
C GLU A 113 4.66 -2.95 17.22
N GLY A 114 4.66 -3.87 16.25
CA GLY A 114 3.72 -3.89 15.13
C GLY A 114 2.69 -5.01 15.27
N LEU A 115 1.67 -5.01 14.40
CA LEU A 115 0.60 -6.01 14.46
C LEU A 115 0.99 -7.41 13.96
N GLY A 116 2.10 -7.54 13.24
CA GLY A 116 2.57 -8.81 12.66
C GLY A 116 1.63 -9.37 11.60
N VAL A 117 0.90 -8.52 10.87
CA VAL A 117 0.09 -8.96 9.70
C VAL A 117 1.02 -9.39 8.57
N PHE A 118 2.13 -8.67 8.39
CA PHE A 118 3.22 -9.08 7.53
C PHE A 118 4.37 -9.60 8.41
N ASP A 119 4.94 -10.77 8.05
CA ASP A 119 6.14 -11.30 8.69
C ASP A 119 7.39 -10.54 8.21
N LEU A 120 7.43 -9.26 8.58
CA LEU A 120 8.34 -8.24 8.11
C LEU A 120 8.86 -7.48 9.33
N ASP A 121 10.16 -7.21 9.40
CA ASP A 121 10.74 -6.24 10.33
C ASP A 121 11.05 -4.94 9.59
N VAL A 122 10.86 -3.80 10.26
CA VAL A 122 11.22 -2.48 9.74
C VAL A 122 12.31 -1.86 10.59
N VAL A 123 13.34 -1.32 9.93
CA VAL A 123 14.35 -0.47 10.56
C VAL A 123 14.29 0.92 9.92
N ARG A 124 14.12 1.95 10.74
CA ARG A 124 14.28 3.35 10.29
C ARG A 124 15.76 3.71 10.28
N THR A 125 16.20 4.28 9.16
CA THR A 125 17.59 4.59 8.88
C THR A 125 17.78 6.08 8.63
N ARG A 126 19.04 6.53 8.53
CA ARG A 126 19.37 7.89 8.09
C ARG A 126 19.34 8.04 6.57
N ASP A 127 19.25 6.91 5.85
CA ASP A 127 19.29 6.85 4.41
C ASP A 127 17.89 7.06 3.85
N ARG A 128 17.58 8.31 3.50
CA ARG A 128 16.30 8.68 2.91
C ARG A 128 16.31 8.40 1.41
N LYS A 129 15.32 7.65 0.95
CA LYS A 129 15.08 7.29 -0.43
C LYS A 129 14.02 8.23 -0.97
N VAL A 130 14.40 9.05 -1.96
CA VAL A 130 13.55 10.11 -2.53
C VAL A 130 13.63 10.07 -4.04
N GLY A 131 12.53 9.81 -4.72
CA GLY A 131 12.48 9.84 -6.18
C GLY A 131 11.32 9.07 -6.80
N TYR A 132 11.25 9.12 -8.13
CA TYR A 132 10.35 8.23 -8.85
C TYR A 132 10.82 6.79 -8.76
N ILE A 133 9.85 5.89 -8.59
CA ILE A 133 10.10 4.46 -8.47
C ILE A 133 9.24 3.71 -9.49
N VAL A 134 9.86 2.71 -10.10
CA VAL A 134 9.25 1.78 -11.07
C VAL A 134 9.54 0.38 -10.58
N VAL A 135 8.48 -0.39 -10.35
CA VAL A 135 8.55 -1.73 -9.77
C VAL A 135 7.83 -2.70 -10.69
N ASP A 136 8.52 -3.75 -11.12
CA ASP A 136 7.91 -4.83 -11.88
C ASP A 136 7.26 -5.84 -10.93
N THR A 137 6.03 -6.25 -11.24
CA THR A 137 5.24 -7.18 -10.42
C THR A 137 4.45 -8.13 -11.31
N SER A 138 3.91 -9.21 -10.75
CA SER A 138 3.09 -10.16 -11.50
C SER A 138 1.80 -9.58 -12.06
N VAL A 139 1.35 -8.41 -11.57
CA VAL A 139 0.14 -7.71 -12.07
C VAL A 139 0.50 -6.53 -12.99
N GLY A 140 1.77 -6.44 -13.40
CA GLY A 140 2.32 -5.36 -14.21
C GLY A 140 3.05 -4.31 -13.39
N THR A 141 3.55 -3.28 -14.07
CA THR A 141 4.44 -2.29 -13.46
C THR A 141 3.70 -1.36 -12.50
N VAL A 142 4.21 -1.24 -11.29
CA VAL A 142 3.80 -0.25 -10.29
C VAL A 142 4.72 0.96 -10.38
N LEU A 143 4.13 2.15 -10.53
CA LEU A 143 4.85 3.42 -10.57
C LEU A 143 4.37 4.35 -9.46
N GLY A 144 5.26 5.21 -8.99
CA GLY A 144 4.91 6.28 -8.08
C GLY A 144 6.13 7.04 -7.63
N PHE A 145 6.10 7.50 -6.38
CA PHE A 145 7.19 8.20 -5.74
C PHE A 145 7.55 7.52 -4.42
N GLU A 146 8.84 7.32 -4.17
CA GLU A 146 9.34 6.90 -2.87
C GLU A 146 9.83 8.15 -2.11
N ASP A 147 9.37 8.30 -0.87
CA ASP A 147 9.90 9.25 0.10
C ASP A 147 9.83 8.62 1.48
N HIS A 148 10.86 7.86 1.83
CA HIS A 148 10.92 7.13 3.10
C HIS A 148 12.37 6.90 3.53
N ALA A 149 12.55 6.59 4.81
CA ALA A 149 13.85 6.25 5.38
C ALA A 149 13.76 4.92 6.15
N SER A 150 13.09 3.93 5.55
CA SER A 150 12.90 2.59 6.12
C SER A 150 13.56 1.52 5.27
N GLU A 151 14.13 0.52 5.94
CA GLU A 151 14.61 -0.72 5.35
C GLU A 151 13.81 -1.89 5.93
N TRP A 152 13.40 -2.78 5.04
CA TRP A 152 12.51 -3.90 5.33
C TRP A 152 13.28 -5.21 5.24
N THR A 153 13.06 -6.12 6.19
CA THR A 153 13.71 -7.44 6.20
C THR A 153 12.72 -8.53 6.59
N PHE A 154 12.78 -9.66 5.90
CA PHE A 154 11.91 -10.81 6.13
C PHE A 154 12.63 -12.10 5.72
N SER A 155 12.26 -13.21 6.34
CA SER A 155 12.92 -14.51 6.14
C SER A 155 12.38 -15.25 4.91
N ASP A 156 11.08 -15.13 4.63
CA ASP A 156 10.42 -15.76 3.49
C ASP A 156 10.46 -14.84 2.26
N PRO A 157 11.29 -15.14 1.25
CA PRO A 157 11.40 -14.30 0.05
C PRO A 157 10.11 -14.20 -0.76
N THR A 158 9.14 -15.12 -0.56
CA THR A 158 7.85 -15.08 -1.27
C THR A 158 6.95 -13.94 -0.82
N LEU A 159 7.26 -13.31 0.32
CA LEU A 159 6.58 -12.12 0.80
C LEU A 159 6.83 -10.91 -0.11
N GLY A 160 7.98 -10.85 -0.79
CA GLY A 160 8.30 -9.78 -1.74
C GLY A 160 7.45 -9.87 -3.00
N PHE A 161 6.75 -8.78 -3.34
CA PHE A 161 5.79 -8.76 -4.45
C PHE A 161 6.33 -8.07 -5.72
N GLY A 162 7.35 -7.24 -5.59
CA GLY A 162 7.87 -6.47 -6.71
C GLY A 162 9.40 -6.35 -6.74
N ARG A 163 9.94 -6.33 -7.95
CA ARG A 163 11.36 -6.06 -8.22
C ARG A 163 11.51 -4.63 -8.72
N VAL A 164 12.38 -3.85 -8.09
CA VAL A 164 12.65 -2.47 -8.50
C VAL A 164 13.39 -2.47 -9.83
N VAL A 165 12.84 -1.76 -10.80
CA VAL A 165 13.46 -1.48 -12.12
C VAL A 165 14.20 -0.14 -12.07
N SER A 166 13.62 0.86 -11.40
CA SER A 166 14.25 2.15 -11.12
C SER A 166 13.80 2.66 -9.76
N GLY A 167 14.70 3.33 -9.03
CA GLY A 167 14.51 3.73 -7.64
C GLY A 167 15.33 2.87 -6.68
N ARG A 168 15.05 2.98 -5.39
CA ARG A 168 15.83 2.38 -4.30
C ARG A 168 15.04 1.31 -3.56
N GLY A 169 13.73 1.49 -3.39
CA GLY A 169 12.82 0.49 -2.81
C GLY A 169 13.12 0.14 -1.35
N SER A 170 12.36 -0.82 -0.85
CA SER A 170 12.27 -1.08 0.59
C SER A 170 13.19 -2.16 1.13
N PHE A 171 13.54 -3.17 0.33
CA PHE A 171 14.30 -4.32 0.80
C PHE A 171 15.31 -4.81 -0.24
N ALA A 172 16.32 -5.55 0.23
CA ALA A 172 17.25 -6.26 -0.64
C ALA A 172 16.61 -7.52 -1.22
N VAL A 173 16.92 -7.83 -2.48
CA VAL A 173 16.52 -9.07 -3.15
C VAL A 173 17.78 -9.85 -3.47
N SER A 174 17.80 -11.15 -3.15
CA SER A 174 18.93 -12.01 -3.49
C SER A 174 19.11 -12.06 -5.02
N ALA A 175 20.31 -11.77 -5.50
CA ALA A 175 20.65 -11.87 -6.91
C ALA A 175 21.71 -12.96 -7.13
N THR A 176 21.57 -13.70 -8.23
CA THR A 176 22.45 -14.81 -8.60
C THR A 176 23.83 -14.39 -9.10
N ALA A 177 24.07 -13.10 -9.37
CA ALA A 177 25.27 -12.62 -10.09
C ALA A 177 26.04 -11.49 -9.37
N GLY A 178 25.88 -11.32 -8.06
CA GLY A 178 26.63 -10.30 -7.29
C GLY A 178 26.14 -8.86 -7.46
N GLU A 179 25.01 -8.65 -8.14
CA GLU A 179 24.31 -7.37 -8.20
C GLU A 179 23.40 -7.18 -6.97
N THR A 180 23.40 -6.00 -6.35
CA THR A 180 22.42 -5.68 -5.32
C THR A 180 21.09 -5.35 -5.98
N ALA A 181 20.20 -6.35 -6.09
CA ALA A 181 18.82 -6.12 -6.52
C ALA A 181 17.99 -5.57 -5.35
N ARG A 182 17.02 -4.71 -5.68
CA ARG A 182 16.10 -4.12 -4.72
C ARG A 182 14.68 -4.57 -5.01
N GLY A 183 13.89 -4.67 -3.96
CA GLY A 183 12.48 -4.99 -4.03
C GLY A 183 11.63 -3.93 -3.34
N GLU A 184 10.38 -3.89 -3.74
CA GLU A 184 9.36 -3.00 -3.22
C GLU A 184 8.03 -3.74 -3.30
N LEU A 185 7.06 -3.32 -2.48
CA LEU A 185 5.82 -4.04 -2.22
C LEU A 185 6.03 -5.41 -1.56
N VAL A 186 5.25 -5.68 -0.55
CA VAL A 186 5.08 -7.03 0.02
C VAL A 186 3.62 -7.46 -0.07
N ARG A 187 3.40 -8.77 -0.18
CA ARG A 187 2.06 -9.35 -0.27
C ARG A 187 1.92 -10.59 0.62
N ALA A 188 0.91 -10.60 1.48
CA ALA A 188 0.48 -11.77 2.24
C ALA A 188 -1.00 -12.03 1.97
N GLY A 189 -1.31 -13.04 1.16
CA GLY A 189 -2.68 -13.29 0.70
C GLY A 189 -3.24 -12.08 -0.08
N ASN A 190 -4.29 -11.45 0.46
CA ASN A 190 -4.93 -10.25 -0.11
C ASN A 190 -4.49 -8.95 0.59
N ALA A 191 -3.48 -9.03 1.47
CA ALA A 191 -2.86 -7.87 2.11
C ALA A 191 -1.63 -7.42 1.32
N PHE A 192 -1.55 -6.12 1.04
CA PHE A 192 -0.45 -5.47 0.33
C PHE A 192 0.14 -4.36 1.20
N ALA A 193 1.47 -4.26 1.25
CA ALA A 193 2.17 -3.16 1.91
C ALA A 193 3.20 -2.55 0.96
N SER A 194 3.34 -1.22 0.95
CA SER A 194 4.32 -0.53 0.10
C SER A 194 4.78 0.81 0.67
N ASN A 195 6.00 1.24 0.33
CA ASN A 195 6.46 2.62 0.54
C ASN A 195 6.17 3.56 -0.66
N VAL A 196 5.61 3.03 -1.75
CA VAL A 196 5.24 3.82 -2.94
C VAL A 196 4.04 4.72 -2.60
N GLN A 197 4.24 6.02 -2.82
CA GLN A 197 3.31 7.10 -2.53
C GLN A 197 2.95 7.85 -3.83
N GLY A 198 2.06 8.85 -3.77
CA GLY A 198 1.87 9.77 -4.89
C GLY A 198 0.45 10.01 -5.45
N PRO A 199 -0.68 9.55 -4.87
CA PRO A 199 -1.00 8.27 -4.22
C PRO A 199 -0.81 7.03 -5.12
N LEU A 200 -0.63 5.85 -4.52
CA LEU A 200 -0.33 4.58 -5.20
C LEU A 200 -1.40 4.18 -6.23
N LEU A 201 -2.66 4.03 -5.84
CA LEU A 201 -3.67 3.36 -6.66
C LEU A 201 -4.11 4.12 -7.91
N PRO A 202 -4.31 5.46 -7.89
CA PRO A 202 -4.67 6.20 -9.10
C PRO A 202 -3.66 6.08 -10.25
N LEU A 203 -2.37 5.87 -9.94
CA LEU A 203 -1.33 5.65 -10.94
C LEU A 203 -1.22 4.20 -11.39
N ASN A 204 -1.90 3.26 -10.74
CA ASN A 204 -1.70 1.83 -10.92
C ASN A 204 -3.04 1.06 -11.06
N PRO A 205 -3.77 1.22 -12.18
CA PRO A 205 -5.06 0.58 -12.39
C PRO A 205 -5.04 -0.96 -12.29
N ASN A 206 -3.94 -1.61 -12.67
CA ASN A 206 -3.83 -3.06 -12.53
C ASN A 206 -3.75 -3.49 -11.06
N LEU A 207 -3.10 -2.72 -10.19
CA LEU A 207 -3.10 -3.00 -8.75
C LEU A 207 -4.47 -2.76 -8.13
N VAL A 208 -5.21 -1.74 -8.60
CA VAL A 208 -6.62 -1.54 -8.24
C VAL A 208 -7.44 -2.77 -8.63
N ARG A 209 -7.27 -3.26 -9.87
CA ARG A 209 -7.97 -4.45 -10.36
C ARG A 209 -7.63 -5.69 -9.53
N GLU A 210 -6.37 -5.89 -9.17
CA GLU A 210 -5.94 -7.01 -8.32
C GLU A 210 -6.64 -6.99 -6.95
N ILE A 211 -6.64 -5.83 -6.27
CA ILE A 211 -7.29 -5.66 -4.96
C ILE A 211 -8.79 -5.90 -5.07
N LEU A 212 -9.45 -5.33 -6.09
CA LEU A 212 -10.90 -5.50 -6.26
C LEU A 212 -11.27 -6.93 -6.67
N THR A 213 -10.44 -7.60 -7.47
CA THR A 213 -10.67 -9.00 -7.86
C THR A 213 -10.65 -9.90 -6.62
N ALA A 214 -9.74 -9.66 -5.66
CA ALA A 214 -9.74 -10.37 -4.38
C ALA A 214 -11.04 -10.17 -3.59
N VAL A 215 -11.59 -8.96 -3.58
CA VAL A 215 -12.89 -8.67 -2.95
C VAL A 215 -14.02 -9.42 -3.65
N LEU A 216 -14.08 -9.36 -4.98
CA LEU A 216 -15.11 -10.05 -5.74
C LEU A 216 -15.07 -11.57 -5.51
N ALA A 217 -13.87 -12.16 -5.50
CA ALA A 217 -13.68 -13.58 -5.24
C ALA A 217 -14.15 -13.97 -3.83
N ARG A 218 -13.75 -13.23 -2.78
CA ARG A 218 -14.17 -13.48 -1.40
C ARG A 218 -15.69 -13.37 -1.21
N ARG A 219 -16.33 -12.47 -1.96
CA ARG A 219 -17.77 -12.18 -1.85
C ARG A 219 -18.63 -12.91 -2.88
N GLU A 220 -18.01 -13.73 -3.72
CA GLU A 220 -18.66 -14.41 -4.86
C GLU A 220 -19.46 -13.44 -5.75
N LEU A 221 -18.92 -12.24 -5.95
CA LEU A 221 -19.54 -11.19 -6.77
C LEU A 221 -19.05 -11.26 -8.21
N VAL A 222 -19.96 -10.97 -9.14
CA VAL A 222 -19.63 -10.81 -10.56
C VAL A 222 -19.88 -9.37 -10.95
N LEU A 223 -18.81 -8.58 -11.01
CA LEU A 223 -18.83 -7.18 -11.45
C LEU A 223 -17.84 -6.99 -12.58
N ASP A 224 -18.23 -6.20 -13.57
CA ASP A 224 -17.34 -5.78 -14.65
C ASP A 224 -16.50 -4.58 -14.18
N LEU A 225 -15.28 -4.87 -13.71
CA LEU A 225 -14.36 -3.86 -13.20
C LEU A 225 -13.78 -2.95 -14.29
N ASP A 226 -14.06 -3.23 -15.57
CA ASP A 226 -13.60 -2.45 -16.72
C ASP A 226 -14.72 -1.58 -17.32
N ARG A 227 -15.91 -1.62 -16.73
CA ARG A 227 -17.03 -0.77 -17.12
C ARG A 227 -16.72 0.71 -16.85
N ASN A 228 -16.82 1.56 -17.87
CA ASN A 228 -16.73 3.02 -17.78
C ASN A 228 -15.42 3.55 -17.16
N VAL A 229 -14.30 2.83 -17.25
CA VAL A 229 -13.01 3.24 -16.65
C VAL A 229 -12.02 3.82 -17.65
N GLU A 230 -12.37 3.91 -18.93
CA GLU A 230 -11.46 4.28 -20.03
C GLU A 230 -10.81 5.64 -19.80
N SER A 231 -11.58 6.61 -19.32
CA SER A 231 -11.06 7.94 -18.99
C SER A 231 -10.09 7.93 -17.82
N LEU A 232 -10.34 7.10 -16.79
CA LEU A 232 -9.47 6.97 -15.62
C LEU A 232 -8.14 6.34 -16.01
N ASP A 233 -8.20 5.26 -16.79
CA ASP A 233 -7.04 4.51 -17.25
C ASP A 233 -6.21 5.34 -18.23
N SER A 234 -6.85 6.17 -19.07
CA SER A 234 -6.16 7.13 -19.95
C SER A 234 -5.40 8.21 -19.17
N HIS A 235 -6.01 8.79 -18.12
CA HIS A 235 -5.30 9.74 -17.26
C HIS A 235 -4.13 9.09 -16.53
N ALA A 236 -4.32 7.87 -16.01
CA ALA A 236 -3.24 7.11 -15.39
C ALA A 236 -2.10 6.84 -16.39
N ALA A 237 -2.42 6.40 -17.61
CA ALA A 237 -1.44 6.16 -18.65
C ALA A 237 -0.63 7.41 -19.03
N GLY A 238 -1.27 8.57 -19.17
CA GLY A 238 -0.58 9.83 -19.45
C GLY A 238 0.37 10.25 -18.33
N ALA A 239 -0.07 10.11 -17.07
CA ALA A 239 0.78 10.39 -15.91
C ALA A 239 1.97 9.42 -15.81
N ARG A 240 1.72 8.11 -16.02
CA ARG A 240 2.75 7.06 -16.02
C ARG A 240 3.80 7.29 -17.10
N ALA A 241 3.39 7.61 -18.33
CA ALA A 241 4.31 7.90 -19.43
C ALA A 241 5.24 9.08 -19.12
N THR A 242 4.73 10.09 -18.38
CA THR A 242 5.54 11.22 -17.93
C THR A 242 6.58 10.77 -16.90
N ILE A 243 6.20 9.94 -15.92
CA ILE A 243 7.13 9.40 -14.93
C ILE A 243 8.22 8.54 -15.59
N GLU A 244 7.83 7.64 -16.50
CA GLU A 244 8.76 6.79 -17.24
C GLU A 244 9.76 7.63 -18.06
N ALA A 245 9.28 8.68 -18.73
CA ALA A 245 10.14 9.60 -19.46
C ALA A 245 11.13 10.34 -18.54
N LEU A 246 10.72 10.71 -17.32
CA LEU A 246 11.59 11.35 -16.33
C LEU A 246 12.63 10.38 -15.74
N VAL A 247 12.23 9.13 -15.51
CA VAL A 247 13.09 8.06 -15.00
C VAL A 247 14.18 7.67 -16.02
N HIS A 248 13.83 7.61 -17.30
CA HIS A 248 14.77 7.25 -18.37
C HIS A 248 15.48 8.46 -19.00
N GLY A 249 14.99 9.67 -18.74
CA GLY A 249 15.60 10.92 -19.19
C GLY A 249 16.79 11.33 -18.32
N LYS A 250 17.78 12.01 -18.89
CA LYS A 250 18.98 12.52 -18.19
C LYS A 250 18.69 13.58 -17.08
N GLY A 251 17.43 13.82 -16.74
CA GLY A 251 16.99 15.00 -15.99
C GLY A 251 16.64 14.78 -14.52
N PHE A 252 16.49 13.54 -14.03
CA PHE A 252 15.99 13.29 -12.67
C PHE A 252 16.80 12.23 -11.91
N ASN A 253 18.08 12.51 -11.69
CA ASN A 253 18.93 11.72 -10.79
C ASN A 253 18.77 12.23 -9.35
N THR A 254 17.65 11.87 -8.70
CA THR A 254 17.43 12.06 -7.25
C THR A 254 17.32 13.53 -6.78
N ILE A 255 16.31 13.85 -5.96
CA ILE A 255 16.36 15.08 -5.16
C ILE A 255 17.34 14.77 -4.03
N GLN A 256 18.60 15.23 -4.15
CA GLN A 256 19.50 15.28 -3.01
C GLN A 256 18.93 16.30 -2.03
N LEU A 257 18.38 15.81 -0.91
CA LEU A 257 18.04 16.62 0.27
C LEU A 257 19.21 16.60 1.24
#